data_AF-A0A552V5U0-F1
#
_entry.id   AF-A0A552V5U0-F1
#
_cell.length_a   1.000
_cell.length_b   1.000
_cell.length_c   1.000
_cell.angle_alpha   90.00
_cell.angle_beta   90.00
_cell.angle_gamma   90.00
#
_symmetry.space_group_name_H-M   'P 1'
#
loop_
_entity.id
_entity.type
_entity.pdbx_description
1 polymer ?
#
loop_
_entity_poly.entity_id
_entity_poly.type
_entity_poly.pdbx_seq_one_letter_code
_entity_poly.pdbx_strand_id
1 'polypeptide(L)'
;MIAKLFKYEDSYEKTPYLKTIRFATRNEIRNAVLNIRLYTPDAEGKPGAVLYSQNILCTAKKGAGITEADLSKLNIAMPKEGLYVVFEWLIIGKNVHKFNFKADVNKPGKIEKRIAYEPAIGMVYDNKAPAIYGYSSGNWADTKIEITTIAAELVLSN
;
A
#
# COMPACT_ATOMS: atom_id res chain seq x y z
N MET A 1 3.34 2.18 7.50
CA MET A 1 2.33 2.12 6.42
C MET A 1 2.76 3.07 5.32
N ILE A 2 2.32 2.84 4.08
CA ILE A 2 2.50 3.79 2.98
C ILE A 2 1.16 4.06 2.29
N ALA A 3 0.94 5.27 1.80
CA ALA A 3 -0.33 5.70 1.22
C ALA A 3 -0.15 6.24 -0.19
N LYS A 4 -0.99 5.79 -1.12
CA LYS A 4 -1.11 6.36 -2.47
C LYS A 4 -2.44 7.08 -2.59
N LEU A 5 -2.40 8.30 -3.12
CA LEU A 5 -3.59 9.07 -3.50
C LEU A 5 -4.08 8.64 -4.88
N PHE A 6 -5.36 8.30 -4.96
CA PHE A 6 -6.13 8.22 -6.20
C PHE A 6 -6.99 9.48 -6.28
N LYS A 7 -6.70 10.33 -7.28
CA LYS A 7 -7.49 11.55 -7.51
C LYS A 7 -8.85 11.18 -8.07
N TYR A 8 -9.85 11.99 -7.75
CA TYR A 8 -11.15 11.88 -8.39
C TYR A 8 -11.06 12.28 -9.87
N GLU A 9 -11.83 11.61 -10.72
CA GLU A 9 -12.02 11.94 -12.13
C GLU A 9 -13.52 11.94 -12.45
N ASP A 10 -13.98 12.88 -13.27
CA ASP A 10 -15.40 12.99 -13.64
C ASP A 10 -15.95 11.73 -14.34
N SER A 11 -15.06 10.96 -14.98
CA SER A 11 -15.38 9.66 -15.57
C SER A 11 -15.96 8.66 -14.56
N TYR A 12 -15.63 8.79 -13.27
CA TYR A 12 -16.10 7.90 -12.21
C TYR A 12 -17.58 8.07 -11.87
N GLU A 13 -18.27 9.12 -12.34
CA GLU A 13 -19.72 9.25 -12.15
C GLU A 13 -20.51 8.10 -12.79
N LYS A 14 -19.94 7.45 -13.82
CA LYS A 14 -20.57 6.32 -14.50
C LYS A 14 -20.40 5.00 -13.75
N THR A 15 -19.31 4.86 -13.01
CA THR A 15 -18.92 3.68 -12.23
C THR A 15 -18.45 4.16 -10.85
N PRO A 16 -19.34 4.62 -9.97
CA PRO A 16 -18.92 5.38 -8.79
C PRO A 16 -18.36 4.51 -7.67
N TYR A 17 -18.66 3.21 -7.63
CA TYR A 17 -18.35 2.37 -6.47
C TYR A 17 -16.98 1.73 -6.54
N LEU A 18 -16.26 1.70 -5.42
CA LEU A 18 -14.99 1.01 -5.32
C LEU A 18 -15.18 -0.50 -5.49
N LYS A 19 -14.47 -1.11 -6.43
CA LYS A 19 -14.56 -2.55 -6.71
C LYS A 19 -13.34 -3.31 -6.24
N THR A 20 -12.15 -2.91 -6.66
CA THR A 20 -10.93 -3.67 -6.40
C THR A 20 -9.71 -2.75 -6.42
N ILE A 21 -8.76 -3.01 -5.53
CA ILE A 21 -7.40 -2.46 -5.65
C ILE A 21 -6.49 -3.58 -6.10
N ARG A 22 -5.69 -3.34 -7.15
CA ARG A 22 -4.66 -4.27 -7.63
C ARG A 22 -3.31 -3.62 -7.47
N PHE A 23 -2.35 -4.35 -6.94
CA PHE A 23 -1.04 -3.80 -6.66
C PHE A 23 0.07 -4.84 -6.76
N ALA A 24 1.24 -4.39 -7.20
CA ALA A 24 2.40 -5.25 -7.31
C ALA A 24 2.93 -5.55 -5.90
N THR A 25 3.27 -6.82 -5.69
CA THR A 25 3.86 -7.33 -4.46
C THR A 25 5.01 -8.26 -4.80
N ARG A 26 6.00 -8.31 -3.91
CA ARG A 26 6.97 -9.39 -3.86
C ARG A 26 7.00 -9.95 -2.46
N ASN A 27 6.92 -11.27 -2.35
CA ASN A 27 6.82 -11.92 -1.06
C ASN A 27 7.75 -13.14 -1.01
N GLU A 28 8.60 -13.22 0.01
CA GLU A 28 9.52 -14.35 0.16
C GLU A 28 8.88 -15.53 0.94
N ILE A 29 7.75 -15.29 1.61
CA ILE A 29 6.97 -16.30 2.34
C ILE A 29 5.66 -16.63 1.63
N ARG A 30 4.96 -17.67 2.09
CA ARG A 30 3.64 -18.04 1.54
C ARG A 30 2.53 -17.27 2.26
N ASN A 31 1.66 -16.63 1.48
CA ASN A 31 0.39 -16.07 1.94
C ASN A 31 0.55 -15.01 3.05
N ALA A 32 1.45 -14.05 2.85
CA ALA A 32 1.57 -12.90 3.76
C ALA A 32 0.28 -12.07 3.70
N VAL A 33 -0.16 -11.56 4.85
CA VAL A 33 -1.42 -10.83 4.97
C VAL A 33 -1.13 -9.36 5.18
N LEU A 34 -1.76 -8.48 4.41
CA LEU A 34 -1.70 -7.05 4.64
C LEU A 34 -3.11 -6.49 4.82
N ASN A 35 -3.20 -5.34 5.47
CA ASN A 35 -4.45 -4.62 5.62
C ASN A 35 -4.45 -3.42 4.68
N ILE A 36 -5.55 -3.26 3.95
CA ILE A 36 -5.84 -2.06 3.21
C ILE A 36 -6.68 -1.16 4.10
N ARG A 37 -6.27 0.11 4.21
CA ARG A 37 -7.10 1.14 4.85
C ARG A 37 -7.44 2.22 3.84
N LEU A 38 -8.63 2.80 4.02
CA LEU A 38 -9.16 3.83 3.15
C LEU A 38 -9.27 5.13 3.94
N TYR A 39 -8.70 6.19 3.38
CA TYR A 39 -8.68 7.52 3.98
C TYR A 39 -9.14 8.56 2.95
N THR A 40 -9.74 9.64 3.42
CA THR A 40 -9.89 10.86 2.62
C THR A 40 -8.73 11.82 2.88
N PRO A 41 -8.38 12.71 1.94
CA PRO A 41 -7.42 13.77 2.21
C PRO A 41 -7.91 14.74 3.30
N ASP A 42 -6.98 15.27 4.09
CA ASP A 42 -7.23 16.43 4.96
C ASP A 42 -7.11 17.76 4.19
N ALA A 43 -7.26 18.88 4.89
CA ALA A 43 -7.19 20.22 4.30
C ALA A 43 -5.80 20.54 3.72
N GLU A 44 -4.75 19.90 4.23
CA GLU A 44 -3.37 20.01 3.75
C GLU A 44 -3.04 19.00 2.65
N GLY A 45 -4.01 18.20 2.21
CA GLY A 45 -3.87 17.19 1.16
C GLY A 45 -3.12 15.93 1.61
N LYS A 46 -2.94 15.69 2.92
CA LYS A 46 -2.35 14.47 3.49
C LYS A 46 -3.45 13.44 3.80
N PRO A 47 -3.12 12.18 4.11
CA PRO A 47 -4.13 11.24 4.59
C PRO A 47 -4.75 11.73 5.92
N GLY A 48 -6.07 11.98 5.89
CA GLY A 48 -6.82 12.58 6.99
C GLY A 48 -7.76 11.60 7.69
N ALA A 49 -9.05 11.70 7.40
CA ALA A 49 -10.08 10.91 8.07
C ALA A 49 -10.13 9.47 7.54
N VAL A 50 -10.38 8.51 8.45
CA VAL A 50 -10.61 7.11 8.09
C VAL A 50 -11.99 7.01 7.42
N LEU A 51 -12.02 6.59 6.16
CA LEU A 51 -13.26 6.41 5.40
C LEU A 51 -13.97 5.10 5.75
N TYR A 52 -13.19 4.06 6.09
CA TYR A 52 -13.72 2.74 6.46
C TYR A 52 -12.93 2.15 7.62
N SER A 53 -13.64 1.84 8.72
CA SER A 53 -13.02 1.48 10.00
C SER A 53 -12.68 0.00 10.15
N GLN A 54 -13.30 -0.87 9.35
CA GLN A 54 -13.04 -2.31 9.42
C GLN A 54 -11.81 -2.69 8.59
N ASN A 55 -11.18 -3.80 8.95
CA ASN A 55 -10.02 -4.30 8.22
C ASN A 55 -10.43 -4.83 6.84
N ILE A 56 -9.66 -4.46 5.83
CA ILE A 56 -9.76 -5.00 4.47
C ILE A 56 -8.50 -5.84 4.24
N LEU A 57 -8.57 -7.11 4.65
CA LEU A 57 -7.42 -8.00 4.59
C LEU A 57 -7.29 -8.60 3.18
N CYS A 58 -6.07 -8.60 2.66
CA CYS A 58 -5.72 -9.32 1.43
C CYS A 58 -4.44 -10.14 1.62
N THR A 59 -4.25 -11.13 0.75
CA THR A 59 -3.16 -12.12 0.88
C THR A 59 -2.26 -12.06 -0.33
N ALA A 60 -0.98 -11.76 -0.11
CA ALA A 60 0.05 -11.81 -1.14
C ALA A 60 0.65 -13.22 -1.26
N LYS A 61 0.62 -13.76 -2.47
CA LYS A 61 1.23 -15.06 -2.81
C LYS A 61 2.76 -14.95 -2.79
N LYS A 62 3.44 -16.08 -2.61
CA LYS A 62 4.92 -16.14 -2.69
C LYS A 62 5.40 -15.75 -4.10
N GLY A 63 6.52 -15.06 -4.18
CA GLY A 63 7.12 -14.56 -5.41
C GLY A 63 6.67 -13.14 -5.73
N ALA A 64 7.01 -12.68 -6.94
CA ALA A 64 6.51 -11.42 -7.48
C ALA A 64 5.17 -11.64 -8.18
N GLY A 65 4.23 -10.72 -8.01
CA GLY A 65 2.94 -10.79 -8.68
C GLY A 65 1.97 -9.67 -8.27
N ILE A 66 0.78 -9.72 -8.83
CA ILE A 66 -0.31 -8.81 -8.47
C ILE A 66 -1.11 -9.41 -7.31
N THR A 67 -1.31 -8.61 -6.28
CA THR A 67 -2.25 -8.88 -5.19
C THR A 67 -3.50 -8.03 -5.39
N GLU A 68 -4.65 -8.59 -5.06
CA GLU A 68 -5.95 -7.90 -5.18
C GLU A 68 -6.61 -7.79 -3.80
N ALA A 69 -7.21 -6.64 -3.53
CA ALA A 69 -8.12 -6.41 -2.41
C ALA A 69 -9.52 -6.12 -2.95
N ASP A 70 -10.48 -6.97 -2.61
CA ASP A 70 -11.88 -6.82 -3.01
C ASP A 70 -12.59 -5.79 -2.10
N LEU A 71 -13.18 -4.77 -2.73
CA LEU A 71 -13.93 -3.70 -2.10
C LEU A 71 -15.41 -3.70 -2.50
N SER A 72 -15.82 -4.61 -3.39
CA SER A 72 -17.13 -4.58 -4.06
C SER A 72 -18.32 -4.67 -3.09
N LYS A 73 -18.12 -5.24 -1.91
CA LYS A 73 -19.15 -5.37 -0.88
C LYS A 73 -19.24 -4.18 0.07
N LEU A 74 -18.35 -3.20 -0.05
CA LEU A 74 -18.29 -2.06 0.85
C LEU A 74 -19.30 -0.97 0.46
N ASN A 75 -19.77 -0.96 -0.79
CA ASN A 75 -20.67 0.07 -1.34
C ASN A 75 -20.17 1.51 -1.10
N ILE A 76 -18.85 1.70 -1.13
CA ILE A 76 -18.21 3.01 -0.97
C ILE A 76 -18.12 3.66 -2.35
N ALA A 77 -18.67 4.85 -2.49
CA ALA A 77 -18.47 5.67 -3.70
C ALA A 77 -17.10 6.36 -3.64
N MET A 78 -16.48 6.57 -4.80
CA MET A 78 -15.21 7.31 -4.91
C MET A 78 -15.40 8.75 -4.39
N PRO A 79 -14.68 9.17 -3.33
CA PRO A 79 -14.82 10.51 -2.78
C PRO A 79 -14.35 11.57 -3.78
N LYS A 80 -15.05 12.71 -3.84
CA LYS A 80 -14.75 13.83 -4.77
C LYS A 80 -13.41 14.50 -4.43
N GLU A 81 -13.05 14.51 -3.15
CA GLU A 81 -11.77 14.96 -2.63
C GLU A 81 -10.61 14.00 -2.94
N GLY A 82 -10.90 12.78 -3.42
CA GLY A 82 -9.93 11.73 -3.68
C GLY A 82 -9.88 10.67 -2.58
N LEU A 83 -9.15 9.58 -2.87
CA LEU A 83 -9.06 8.42 -2.00
C LEU A 83 -7.59 8.08 -1.74
N TYR A 84 -7.21 8.06 -0.46
CA TYR A 84 -5.99 7.42 -0.04
C TYR A 84 -6.22 5.93 0.18
N VAL A 85 -5.46 5.13 -0.58
CA VAL A 85 -5.29 3.70 -0.32
C VAL A 85 -4.01 3.53 0.47
N VAL A 86 -4.15 3.03 1.69
CA VAL A 86 -3.05 2.80 2.62
C VAL A 86 -2.73 1.32 2.67
N PHE A 87 -1.46 1.00 2.44
CA PHE A 87 -0.89 -0.33 2.56
C PHE A 87 -0.27 -0.47 3.95
N GLU A 88 -0.94 -1.23 4.81
CA GLU A 88 -0.49 -1.52 6.16
C GLU A 88 0.11 -2.92 6.25
N TRP A 89 1.41 -2.97 6.55
CA TRP A 89 2.07 -4.20 6.98
C TRP A 89 1.56 -4.63 8.34
N LEU A 90 1.11 -5.88 8.44
CA LEU A 90 0.76 -6.48 9.72
C LEU A 90 2.01 -7.05 10.41
N ILE A 91 2.29 -6.57 11.62
CA ILE A 91 3.39 -7.01 12.47
C ILE A 91 2.96 -8.26 13.24
N ILE A 92 2.76 -9.36 12.51
CA ILE A 92 2.27 -10.65 13.05
C ILE A 92 3.24 -11.77 12.69
N GLY A 93 3.24 -12.84 13.50
CA GLY A 93 4.16 -13.98 13.35
C GLY A 93 4.12 -14.61 11.95
N LYS A 94 2.94 -14.69 11.33
CA LYS A 94 2.77 -15.23 9.97
C LYS A 94 3.50 -14.43 8.90
N ASN A 95 3.70 -13.13 9.10
CA ASN A 95 4.37 -12.25 8.13
C ASN A 95 5.88 -12.14 8.35
N VAL A 96 6.43 -12.78 9.39
CA VAL A 96 7.85 -12.67 9.74
C VAL A 96 8.69 -13.42 8.71
N HIS A 97 9.59 -12.69 8.05
CA HIS A 97 10.64 -13.24 7.22
C HIS A 97 12.00 -12.98 7.88
N LYS A 98 12.67 -14.06 8.29
CA LYS A 98 14.03 -14.04 8.84
C LYS A 98 15.03 -14.32 7.73
N PHE A 99 15.99 -13.43 7.52
CA PHE A 99 17.00 -13.58 6.49
C PHE A 99 18.38 -13.15 6.97
N ASN A 100 19.40 -13.66 6.28
CA ASN A 100 20.80 -13.32 6.52
C ASN A 100 21.17 -12.13 5.63
N PHE A 101 21.66 -11.05 6.23
CA PHE A 101 22.10 -9.84 5.56
C PHE A 101 23.62 -9.72 5.68
N LYS A 102 24.31 -9.54 4.54
CA LYS A 102 25.74 -9.24 4.53
C LYS A 102 25.90 -7.74 4.75
N ALA A 103 26.24 -7.36 5.98
CA ALA A 103 26.20 -5.97 6.43
C ALA A 103 27.34 -5.12 5.87
N ASP A 104 28.45 -5.74 5.47
CA ASP A 104 29.64 -5.07 4.97
C ASP A 104 30.20 -5.83 3.77
N VAL A 105 30.15 -5.19 2.60
CA VAL A 105 30.71 -5.74 1.35
C VAL A 105 32.23 -5.91 1.41
N ASN A 106 32.92 -5.16 2.27
CA ASN A 106 34.37 -5.21 2.45
C ASN A 106 34.79 -6.22 3.53
N LYS A 107 33.84 -6.76 4.31
CA LYS A 107 34.09 -7.81 5.32
C LYS A 107 33.16 -9.01 5.07
N PRO A 108 33.46 -9.84 4.05
CA PRO A 108 32.55 -10.87 3.53
C PRO A 108 32.10 -11.96 4.52
N GLY A 109 32.67 -12.02 5.73
CA GLY A 109 32.28 -12.97 6.78
C GLY A 109 31.24 -12.46 7.79
N LYS A 110 30.92 -11.16 7.85
CA LYS A 110 29.98 -10.64 8.84
C LYS A 110 28.52 -10.79 8.35
N ILE A 111 27.87 -11.87 8.78
CA ILE A 111 26.46 -12.13 8.52
C ILE A 111 25.62 -11.63 9.71
N GLU A 112 24.65 -10.76 9.43
CA GLU A 112 23.67 -10.29 10.40
C GLU A 112 22.31 -10.94 10.13
N LYS A 113 21.67 -11.50 11.16
CA LYS A 113 20.27 -11.98 11.04
C LYS A 113 19.34 -10.78 11.15
N ARG A 114 18.50 -10.56 10.14
CA ARG A 114 17.48 -9.51 10.12
C ARG A 114 16.08 -10.09 9.99
N ILE A 115 15.10 -9.28 10.41
CA ILE A 115 13.67 -9.58 10.30
C ILE A 115 13.05 -8.51 9.41
N ALA A 116 12.23 -8.93 8.46
CA ALA A 116 11.28 -8.10 7.74
C ALA A 116 9.87 -8.64 7.93
N TYR A 117 8.88 -7.79 7.69
CA TYR A 117 7.47 -8.16 7.63
C TYR A 117 6.99 -8.06 6.19
N GLU A 118 6.53 -9.17 5.64
CA GLU A 118 6.12 -9.32 4.25
C GLU A 118 4.65 -8.89 4.03
N PRO A 119 4.23 -8.58 2.78
CA PRO A 119 5.04 -8.55 1.55
C PRO A 119 5.76 -7.21 1.33
N ALA A 120 6.78 -7.20 0.48
CA ALA A 120 7.24 -5.96 -0.15
C ALA A 120 6.18 -5.43 -1.14
N ILE A 121 5.97 -4.10 -1.14
CA ILE A 121 5.06 -3.42 -2.05
C ILE A 121 5.85 -2.87 -3.25
N GLY A 122 5.37 -3.14 -4.46
CA GLY A 122 6.03 -2.70 -5.69
C GLY A 122 5.87 -1.21 -5.94
N MET A 123 6.91 -0.61 -6.50
CA MET A 123 6.96 0.80 -6.89
C MET A 123 7.31 0.91 -8.39
N VAL A 124 6.82 1.95 -9.04
CA VAL A 124 7.10 2.27 -10.45
C VAL A 124 7.53 3.71 -10.58
N TYR A 125 8.35 4.01 -11.59
CA TYR A 125 8.72 5.38 -11.92
C TYR A 125 7.50 6.16 -12.40
N ASP A 126 7.25 7.31 -11.76
CA ASP A 126 6.25 8.28 -12.18
C ASP A 126 6.59 9.62 -11.50
N ASN A 127 7.12 10.57 -12.28
CA ASN A 127 7.50 11.90 -11.79
C ASN A 127 6.33 12.90 -11.82
N LYS A 128 5.12 12.46 -12.20
CA LYS A 128 3.89 13.26 -12.19
C LYS A 128 2.90 12.78 -11.13
N ALA A 129 3.16 11.63 -10.51
CA ALA A 129 2.33 11.08 -9.46
C ALA A 129 2.27 12.02 -8.23
N PRO A 130 1.15 12.02 -7.50
CA PRO A 130 1.11 12.63 -6.17
C PRO A 130 2.13 12.00 -5.23
N ALA A 131 2.55 12.76 -4.22
CA ALA A 131 3.44 12.29 -3.17
C ALA A 131 2.89 11.03 -2.47
N ILE A 132 3.79 10.10 -2.17
CA ILE A 132 3.50 8.98 -1.27
C ILE A 132 3.73 9.45 0.16
N TYR A 133 2.78 9.16 1.03
CA TYR A 133 2.92 9.40 2.46
C TYR A 133 3.31 8.14 3.20
N GLY A 134 4.31 8.25 4.07
CA GLY A 134 4.68 7.24 5.06
C GLY A 134 4.06 7.57 6.41
N TYR A 135 3.54 6.56 7.10
CA TYR A 135 3.11 6.69 8.49
C TYR A 135 4.15 6.12 9.44
N SER A 136 4.61 6.93 10.37
CA SER A 136 5.56 6.54 11.42
C SER A 136 5.32 7.38 12.68
N SER A 137 5.52 6.78 13.85
CA SER A 137 5.44 7.49 15.15
C SER A 137 4.18 8.34 15.33
N GLY A 138 3.03 7.83 14.88
CA GLY A 138 1.75 8.54 15.00
C GLY A 138 1.44 9.54 13.88
N ASN A 139 2.36 9.79 12.96
CA ASN A 139 2.29 10.91 12.03
C ASN A 139 2.46 10.50 10.56
N TRP A 140 1.73 11.17 9.67
CA TRP A 140 1.94 11.12 8.23
C TRP A 140 3.01 12.12 7.80
N ALA A 141 3.96 11.65 7.00
CA ALA A 141 4.97 12.49 6.37
C ALA A 141 5.17 12.07 4.91
N ASP A 142 5.46 13.02 4.04
CA ASP A 142 5.91 12.72 2.68
C ASP A 142 7.19 11.88 2.75
N THR A 143 7.23 10.80 1.97
CA THR A 143 8.41 9.94 1.84
C THR A 143 9.60 10.63 1.17
N LYS A 144 9.39 11.80 0.54
CA LYS A 144 10.36 12.55 -0.28
C LYS A 144 10.86 11.76 -1.49
N ILE A 145 10.12 10.72 -1.88
CA ILE A 145 10.40 9.93 -3.08
C ILE A 145 9.58 10.56 -4.21
N GLU A 146 10.20 11.49 -4.93
CA GLU A 146 9.50 12.35 -5.90
C GLU A 146 9.38 11.74 -7.30
N ILE A 147 10.09 10.65 -7.58
CA ILE A 147 10.17 10.06 -8.93
C ILE A 147 9.50 8.69 -9.04
N THR A 148 8.86 8.20 -7.97
CA THR A 148 8.16 6.91 -8.01
C THR A 148 6.82 6.97 -7.30
N THR A 149 5.89 6.14 -7.75
CA THR A 149 4.63 5.89 -7.06
C THR A 149 4.46 4.42 -6.72
N ILE A 150 3.48 4.10 -5.88
CA ILE A 150 3.09 2.71 -5.61
C ILE A 150 2.48 2.13 -6.89
N ALA A 151 2.97 0.96 -7.30
CA ALA A 151 2.50 0.22 -8.46
C ALA A 151 1.12 -0.40 -8.15
N ALA A 152 0.09 0.44 -8.17
CA ALA A 152 -1.27 0.08 -7.82
C ALA A 152 -2.28 0.80 -8.72
N GLU A 153 -3.36 0.10 -9.06
CA GLU A 153 -4.53 0.61 -9.78
C GLU A 153 -5.80 0.41 -8.95
N LEU A 154 -6.75 1.32 -9.13
CA LEU A 154 -8.08 1.28 -8.53
C LEU A 154 -9.11 0.99 -9.61
N VAL A 155 -9.89 -0.06 -9.41
CA VAL A 155 -10.99 -0.44 -10.31
C VAL A 155 -12.31 -0.08 -9.63
N LEU A 156 -13.19 0.58 -10.38
CA LEU A 156 -14.52 0.95 -9.93
C LEU A 156 -15.61 0.13 -10.67
N SER A 157 -16.83 0.17 -10.14
CA SER A 157 -18.02 -0.47 -10.71
C SER A 157 -19.25 0.43 -10.63
N ASN A 158 -20.26 0.07 -11.42
CA ASN A 158 -21.62 0.63 -11.34
C ASN A 158 -22.31 0.26 -10.03
#